data_AF-A0A7S0M254-F1
#
_entry.id   AF-A0A7S0M254-F1
#
_cell.length_a   1.000
_cell.length_b   1.000
_cell.length_c   1.000
_cell.angle_alpha   90.00
_cell.angle_beta   90.00
_cell.angle_gamma   90.00
#
_symmetry.space_group_name_H-M   'P 1'
#
loop_
_entity.id
_entity.type
_entity.pdbx_description
1 polymer ?
#
loop_
_entity_poly.entity_id
_entity_poly.type
_entity_poly.pdbx_seq_one_letter_code
_entity_poly.pdbx_strand_id
1 'polypeptide(L)'
;MSSVNSAPVQLLMQVVDFHSSVFGWDKTMKNFCYAFGLASCAASQIYGPKSALAEGLKQLGSNLSMYRMCTRIGGGPFGVPPELENMINHSWYGGWEDKRIKWCVWWQSVTMLGYYPLENLAWAGYIAPRLFPVNADKLCQASCVFWVLWILIDIYATRLRLR
;
A
#
# COMPACT_ATOMS: atom_id res chain seq x y z
N MET A 1 -29.08 -27.76 -1.48
CA MET A 1 -27.82 -27.20 -0.97
C MET A 1 -28.19 -26.08 0.00
N SER A 2 -28.19 -26.41 1.30
CA SER A 2 -28.70 -25.56 2.38
C SER A 2 -27.74 -24.41 2.68
N SER A 3 -28.33 -23.25 2.93
CA SER A 3 -27.69 -21.97 3.20
C SER A 3 -26.70 -22.04 4.36
N VAL A 4 -25.44 -21.79 4.06
CA VAL A 4 -24.42 -21.46 5.08
C VAL A 4 -24.63 -20.00 5.47
N ASN A 5 -25.70 -19.72 6.22
CA ASN A 5 -26.12 -18.38 6.66
C ASN A 5 -25.98 -18.21 8.18
N SER A 6 -24.89 -18.69 8.77
CA SER A 6 -24.53 -18.30 10.13
C SER A 6 -23.65 -17.04 10.08
N ALA A 7 -23.96 -16.04 10.91
CA ALA A 7 -23.19 -14.79 10.98
C ALA A 7 -21.66 -14.99 11.11
N PRO A 8 -21.16 -16.01 11.84
CA PRO A 8 -19.73 -16.31 11.88
C PRO A 8 -19.13 -16.72 10.53
N VAL A 9 -19.87 -17.50 9.71
CA VAL A 9 -19.36 -17.92 8.40
C VAL A 9 -19.39 -16.75 7.41
N GLN A 10 -20.42 -15.90 7.47
CA GLN A 10 -20.45 -14.68 6.66
C GLN A 10 -19.29 -13.74 7.01
N LEU A 11 -18.98 -13.56 8.30
CA LEU A 11 -17.81 -12.78 8.73
C LEU A 11 -16.51 -13.40 8.23
N LEU A 12 -16.37 -14.73 8.32
CA LEU A 12 -15.19 -15.44 7.82
C LEU A 12 -15.02 -15.22 6.31
N MET A 13 -16.10 -15.35 5.53
CA MET A 13 -16.07 -15.12 4.08
C MET A 13 -15.68 -13.67 3.76
N GLN A 14 -16.23 -12.68 4.46
CA GLN A 14 -15.83 -11.28 4.27
C GLN A 14 -14.34 -11.03 4.56
N VAL A 15 -13.81 -11.67 5.60
CA VAL A 15 -12.37 -11.60 5.93
C VAL A 15 -11.53 -12.24 4.82
N VAL A 16 -11.94 -13.41 4.34
CA VAL A 16 -11.27 -14.12 3.24
C VAL A 16 -11.29 -13.28 1.96
N ASP A 17 -12.45 -12.75 1.58
CA ASP A 17 -12.62 -11.93 0.37
C ASP A 17 -11.76 -10.66 0.45
N PHE A 18 -11.76 -9.99 1.60
CA PHE A 18 -10.93 -8.80 1.82
C PHE A 18 -9.44 -9.12 1.64
N HIS A 19 -8.93 -10.17 2.30
CA HIS A 19 -7.51 -10.53 2.22
C HIS A 19 -7.11 -11.18 0.89
N SER A 20 -8.06 -11.72 0.14
CA SER A 20 -7.83 -12.26 -1.20
C SER A 20 -7.74 -11.17 -2.26
N SER A 21 -8.24 -9.97 -1.96
CA SER A 21 -8.07 -8.80 -2.82
C SER A 21 -6.67 -8.18 -2.67
N VAL A 22 -6.13 -7.69 -3.79
CA VAL A 22 -4.86 -6.96 -3.84
C VAL A 22 -4.85 -5.79 -2.86
N PHE A 23 -5.93 -5.03 -2.87
CA PHE A 23 -6.12 -3.87 -2.02
C PHE A 23 -6.16 -4.25 -0.54
N GLY A 24 -6.98 -5.23 -0.16
CA GLY A 24 -7.10 -5.64 1.23
C GLY A 24 -5.82 -6.28 1.77
N TRP A 25 -5.12 -7.08 0.96
CA TRP A 25 -3.81 -7.60 1.31
C TRP A 25 -2.76 -6.51 1.56
N ASP A 26 -2.63 -5.52 0.65
CA ASP A 26 -1.70 -4.39 0.87
C ASP A 26 -2.05 -3.61 2.14
N LYS A 27 -3.34 -3.35 2.38
CA LYS A 27 -3.81 -2.64 3.59
C LYS A 27 -3.51 -3.41 4.87
N THR A 28 -3.74 -4.72 4.87
CA THR A 28 -3.41 -5.57 6.02
C THR A 28 -1.90 -5.55 6.28
N MET A 29 -1.08 -5.72 5.25
CA MET A 29 0.39 -5.67 5.39
C MET A 29 0.86 -4.28 5.86
N LYS A 30 0.25 -3.20 5.36
CA LYS A 30 0.51 -1.82 5.81
C LYS A 30 0.22 -1.64 7.29
N ASN A 31 -0.93 -2.15 7.74
CA ASN A 31 -1.34 -2.05 9.14
C ASN A 31 -0.38 -2.82 10.04
N PHE A 32 0.03 -4.03 9.65
CA PHE A 32 1.05 -4.78 10.40
C PHE A 32 2.39 -4.06 10.44
N CYS A 33 2.86 -3.54 9.30
CA CYS A 33 4.09 -2.75 9.22
C CYS A 33 4.08 -1.59 10.25
N TYR A 34 3.00 -0.81 10.32
CA TYR A 34 2.89 0.27 11.29
C TYR A 34 2.71 -0.22 12.72
N ALA A 35 1.95 -1.29 12.95
CA ALA A 35 1.79 -1.88 14.27
C ALA A 35 3.13 -2.34 14.84
N PHE A 36 3.96 -3.03 14.04
CA PHE A 36 5.31 -3.43 14.43
C PHE A 36 6.24 -2.24 14.65
N GLY A 37 6.14 -1.20 13.83
CA GLY A 37 6.89 0.05 14.03
C GLY A 37 6.54 0.72 15.37
N LEU A 38 5.24 0.84 15.68
CA LEU A 38 4.77 1.40 16.95
C LEU A 38 5.17 0.53 18.14
N ALA A 39 5.03 -0.79 18.03
CA ALA A 39 5.43 -1.74 19.06
C ALA A 39 6.95 -1.69 19.30
N SER A 40 7.76 -1.51 18.27
CA SER A 40 9.21 -1.30 18.39
C SER A 40 9.55 -0.01 19.15
N CYS A 41 8.85 1.09 18.86
CA CYS A 41 9.00 2.34 19.61
C CYS A 41 8.64 2.16 21.09
N ALA A 42 7.51 1.51 21.39
CA ALA A 42 7.09 1.23 22.76
C ALA A 42 8.10 0.31 23.48
N ALA A 43 8.54 -0.78 22.84
CA ALA A 43 9.54 -1.68 23.39
C ALA A 43 10.89 -0.98 23.62
N SER A 44 11.29 -0.05 22.75
CA SER A 44 12.50 0.76 22.92
C SER A 44 12.44 1.64 24.16
N GLN A 45 11.26 2.16 24.51
CA GLN A 45 11.06 2.98 25.70
C GLN A 45 11.07 2.15 26.99
N ILE A 46 10.53 0.92 26.96
CA ILE A 46 10.40 0.06 28.14
C ILE A 46 11.69 -0.74 28.41
N TYR A 47 12.26 -1.36 27.37
CA TYR A 47 13.38 -2.30 27.48
C TYR A 47 14.71 -1.73 26.99
N GLY A 48 14.70 -0.47 26.51
CA GLY A 48 15.85 0.20 25.94
C GLY A 48 15.98 0.01 24.41
N PRO A 49 16.65 0.96 23.73
CA PRO A 49 16.69 1.04 22.26
C PRO A 49 17.51 -0.08 21.60
N LYS A 50 18.35 -0.79 22.37
CA LYS A 50 19.16 -1.93 21.89
C LYS A 50 18.57 -3.28 22.31
N SER A 51 17.35 -3.30 22.85
CA SER A 51 16.70 -4.56 23.23
C SER A 51 16.42 -5.40 21.98
N ALA A 52 16.66 -6.70 22.09
CA ALA A 52 16.41 -7.64 20.99
C ALA A 52 14.95 -7.60 20.51
N LEU A 53 14.01 -7.36 21.43
CA LEU A 53 12.60 -7.21 21.12
C LEU A 53 12.32 -5.97 20.25
N ALA A 54 12.83 -4.80 20.64
CA ALA A 54 12.61 -3.57 19.89
C ALA A 54 13.20 -3.65 18.48
N GLU A 55 14.42 -4.18 18.37
CA GLU A 55 15.11 -4.36 17.09
C GLU A 55 14.38 -5.39 16.21
N GLY A 56 13.97 -6.53 16.79
CA GLY A 56 13.21 -7.56 16.07
C GLY A 56 11.89 -7.05 15.51
N LEU A 57 11.12 -6.28 16.31
CA LEU A 57 9.86 -5.66 15.86
C LEU A 57 10.12 -4.64 14.74
N LYS A 58 11.18 -3.84 14.84
CA LYS A 58 11.57 -2.89 13.79
C LYS A 58 11.90 -3.60 12.48
N GLN A 59 12.65 -4.69 12.57
CA GLN A 59 13.04 -5.49 11.40
C GLN A 59 11.83 -6.17 10.76
N LEU A 60 10.90 -6.71 11.55
CA LEU A 60 9.64 -7.27 11.02
C LEU A 60 8.84 -6.22 10.26
N GLY A 61 8.64 -5.04 10.85
CA GLY A 61 7.95 -3.93 10.18
C GLY A 61 8.66 -3.52 8.88
N SER A 62 9.98 -3.40 8.92
CA SER A 62 10.79 -3.03 7.76
C SER A 62 10.69 -4.05 6.63
N ASN A 63 10.76 -5.35 6.95
CA ASN A 63 10.64 -6.43 5.96
C ASN A 63 9.24 -6.50 5.33
N LEU A 64 8.18 -6.27 6.11
CA LEU A 64 6.82 -6.15 5.55
C LEU A 64 6.69 -4.94 4.62
N SER A 65 7.32 -3.82 4.97
CA SER A 65 7.38 -2.65 4.08
C SER A 65 8.10 -2.98 2.77
N MET A 66 9.25 -3.66 2.85
CA MET A 66 10.01 -4.08 1.67
C MET A 66 9.22 -5.06 0.80
N TYR A 67 8.56 -6.06 1.40
CA TYR A 67 7.69 -6.99 0.68
C TYR A 67 6.60 -6.26 -0.13
N ARG A 68 6.02 -5.20 0.44
CA ARG A 68 5.03 -4.37 -0.26
C ARG A 68 5.63 -3.62 -1.44
N MET A 69 6.88 -3.14 -1.37
CA MET A 69 7.54 -2.54 -2.51
C MET A 69 7.70 -3.55 -3.67
N CYS A 70 8.12 -4.77 -3.34
CA CYS A 70 8.33 -5.85 -4.33
C CYS A 70 7.03 -6.29 -5.03
N THR A 71 5.89 -6.24 -4.34
CA THR A 71 4.61 -6.76 -4.85
C THR A 71 3.69 -5.67 -5.43
N ARG A 72 4.11 -4.40 -5.37
CA ARG A 72 3.26 -3.25 -5.71
C ARG A 72 2.94 -3.11 -7.21
N ILE A 73 3.94 -3.29 -8.07
CA ILE A 73 3.74 -3.29 -9.54
C ILE A 73 2.87 -4.44 -9.98
N GLY A 74 3.01 -5.59 -9.32
CA GLY A 74 2.31 -6.80 -9.69
C GLY A 74 0.86 -6.84 -9.24
N GLY A 75 0.28 -5.77 -8.67
CA GLY A 75 -1.10 -5.81 -8.19
C GLY A 75 -1.39 -7.07 -7.38
N GLY A 76 -0.60 -7.32 -6.33
CA GLY A 76 -0.56 -8.62 -5.66
C GLY A 76 0.50 -9.54 -6.29
N PRO A 77 0.47 -10.85 -6.02
CA PRO A 77 1.57 -11.73 -6.46
C PRO A 77 1.67 -11.95 -7.98
N PHE A 78 0.63 -11.67 -8.79
CA PHE A 78 0.63 -11.96 -10.26
C PHE A 78 -0.35 -11.13 -11.12
N GLY A 79 -0.79 -9.94 -10.68
CA GLY A 79 -1.84 -9.14 -11.32
C GLY A 79 -1.39 -7.85 -12.03
N VAL A 80 -2.39 -7.12 -12.54
CA VAL A 80 -2.29 -5.77 -13.10
C VAL A 80 -2.49 -4.76 -11.96
N PRO A 81 -1.80 -3.59 -11.93
CA PRO A 81 -2.01 -2.59 -10.89
C PRO A 81 -3.51 -2.22 -10.75
N PRO A 82 -4.10 -2.28 -9.54
CA PRO A 82 -5.52 -1.94 -9.31
C PRO A 82 -5.89 -0.53 -9.80
N GLU A 83 -4.91 0.34 -9.95
CA GLU A 83 -5.00 1.69 -10.50
C GLU A 83 -5.60 1.71 -11.89
N LEU A 84 -5.27 0.73 -12.73
CA LEU A 84 -5.81 0.62 -14.10
C LEU A 84 -7.30 0.30 -14.06
N GLU A 85 -7.72 -0.59 -13.14
CA GLU A 85 -9.14 -0.86 -12.89
C GLU A 85 -9.85 0.39 -12.35
N ASN A 86 -9.22 1.14 -11.44
CA ASN A 86 -9.77 2.38 -10.90
C ASN A 86 -9.89 3.49 -11.94
N MET A 87 -9.00 3.52 -12.95
CA MET A 87 -9.10 4.47 -14.07
C MET A 87 -10.31 4.17 -14.95
N ILE A 88 -10.64 2.90 -15.17
CA ILE A 88 -11.80 2.46 -15.96
C ILE A 88 -13.09 2.68 -15.17
N ASN A 89 -13.11 2.26 -13.90
CA ASN A 89 -14.30 2.30 -13.06
C ASN A 89 -14.52 3.67 -12.40
N HIS A 90 -13.56 4.59 -12.52
CA HIS A 90 -13.53 5.90 -11.88
C HIS A 90 -13.80 5.88 -10.36
N SER A 91 -13.51 4.75 -9.71
CA SER A 91 -13.74 4.58 -8.29
C SER A 91 -12.83 3.50 -7.72
N TRP A 92 -12.38 3.73 -6.49
CA TRP A 92 -11.69 2.75 -5.66
C TRP A 92 -12.63 1.70 -5.03
N TYR A 93 -13.95 1.95 -5.08
CA TYR A 93 -14.99 1.11 -4.43
C TYR A 93 -16.26 0.95 -5.28
N GLY A 94 -16.23 1.36 -6.56
CA GLY A 94 -17.40 1.48 -7.44
C GLY A 94 -18.34 2.64 -7.04
N GLY A 95 -18.72 3.50 -7.99
CA GLY A 95 -19.95 4.30 -7.81
C GLY A 95 -19.85 5.73 -7.25
N TRP A 96 -18.81 6.51 -7.59
CA TRP A 96 -18.91 7.97 -7.40
C TRP A 96 -19.64 8.60 -8.58
N GLU A 97 -20.68 9.42 -8.35
CA GLU A 97 -21.38 10.12 -9.44
C GLU A 97 -20.71 11.46 -9.80
N ASP A 98 -20.11 12.17 -8.83
CA ASP A 98 -19.48 13.48 -9.07
C ASP A 98 -18.27 13.36 -10.01
N LYS A 99 -18.35 14.06 -11.15
CA LYS A 99 -17.30 14.13 -12.18
C LYS A 99 -15.94 14.58 -11.62
N ARG A 100 -15.91 15.47 -10.63
CA ARG A 100 -14.67 15.96 -10.00
C ARG A 100 -13.99 14.85 -9.21
N ILE A 101 -14.77 14.04 -8.47
CA ILE A 101 -14.23 12.89 -7.73
C ILE A 101 -13.70 11.84 -8.70
N LYS A 102 -14.40 11.57 -9.81
CA LYS A 102 -13.93 10.68 -10.89
C LYS A 102 -12.56 11.12 -11.45
N TRP A 103 -12.39 12.42 -11.69
CA TRP A 103 -11.09 12.97 -12.11
C TRP A 103 -10.02 12.86 -11.04
N CYS A 104 -10.36 13.04 -9.76
CA CYS A 104 -9.42 12.82 -8.67
C CYS A 104 -8.93 11.37 -8.64
N VAL A 105 -9.83 10.39 -8.76
CA VAL A 105 -9.47 8.96 -8.82
C VAL A 105 -8.55 8.69 -10.00
N TRP A 106 -8.86 9.24 -11.17
CA TRP A 106 -8.03 9.08 -12.36
C TRP A 106 -6.60 9.63 -12.14
N TRP A 107 -6.48 10.85 -11.60
CA TRP A 107 -5.17 11.44 -11.30
C TRP A 107 -4.42 10.70 -10.19
N GLN A 108 -5.13 10.18 -9.18
CA GLN A 108 -4.55 9.30 -8.17
C GLN A 108 -3.97 8.02 -8.78
N SER A 109 -4.68 7.41 -9.73
CA SER A 109 -4.16 6.24 -10.44
C SER A 109 -2.90 6.59 -11.24
N VAL A 110 -2.88 7.72 -11.94
CA VAL A 110 -1.69 8.17 -12.70
C VAL A 110 -0.48 8.39 -11.80
N THR A 111 -0.66 9.02 -10.63
CA THR A 111 0.47 9.23 -9.70
C THR A 111 1.01 7.90 -9.18
N MET A 112 0.14 6.93 -8.89
CA MET A 112 0.56 5.59 -8.45
C MET A 112 1.26 4.79 -9.56
N LEU A 113 0.79 4.88 -10.80
CA LEU A 113 1.45 4.27 -11.96
C LEU A 113 2.85 4.85 -12.24
N GLY A 114 3.09 6.12 -11.89
CA GLY A 114 4.45 6.70 -11.91
C GLY A 114 5.28 6.29 -10.69
N TYR A 115 4.65 6.20 -9.52
CA TYR A 115 5.28 5.84 -8.26
C TYR A 115 5.84 4.41 -8.24
N TYR A 116 5.06 3.41 -8.67
CA TYR A 116 5.44 1.99 -8.52
C TYR A 116 6.71 1.57 -9.30
N PRO A 117 6.88 1.95 -10.58
CA PRO A 117 8.11 1.70 -11.34
C PRO A 117 9.34 2.28 -10.65
N LEU A 118 9.25 3.51 -10.16
CA LEU A 118 10.36 4.19 -9.49
C LEU A 118 10.76 3.48 -8.19
N GLU A 119 9.77 3.05 -7.39
CA GLU A 119 10.05 2.29 -6.18
C GLU A 119 10.68 0.93 -6.47
N ASN A 120 10.22 0.22 -7.51
CA ASN A 120 10.78 -1.08 -7.88
C ASN A 120 12.20 -0.95 -8.44
N LEU A 121 12.47 0.09 -9.22
CA LEU A 121 13.82 0.38 -9.69
C LEU A 121 14.75 0.79 -8.55
N ALA A 122 14.27 1.59 -7.59
CA ALA A 122 15.02 1.91 -6.38
C ALA A 122 15.34 0.64 -5.57
N TRP A 123 14.34 -0.23 -5.37
CA TRP A 123 14.51 -1.53 -4.72
C TRP A 123 15.55 -2.40 -5.43
N ALA A 124 15.46 -2.55 -6.75
CA ALA A 124 16.43 -3.31 -7.54
C ALA A 124 17.84 -2.75 -7.41
N GLY A 125 17.99 -1.42 -7.38
CA GLY A 125 19.25 -0.72 -7.13
C GLY A 125 19.80 -0.96 -5.72
N TYR A 126 18.95 -1.05 -4.70
CA TYR A 126 19.38 -1.36 -3.32
C TYR A 126 19.83 -2.81 -3.14
N ILE A 127 19.14 -3.77 -3.77
CA ILE A 127 19.41 -5.21 -3.60
C ILE A 127 20.53 -5.71 -4.52
N ALA A 128 20.59 -5.22 -5.76
CA ALA A 128 21.53 -5.68 -6.77
C ALA A 128 22.23 -4.51 -7.49
N PRO A 129 22.98 -3.65 -6.76
CA PRO A 129 23.56 -2.41 -7.31
C PRO A 129 24.52 -2.63 -8.47
N ARG A 130 25.14 -3.82 -8.57
CA ARG A 130 26.04 -4.17 -9.68
C ARG A 130 25.28 -4.52 -10.97
N LEU A 131 24.06 -5.05 -10.85
CA LEU A 131 23.22 -5.42 -11.99
C LEU A 131 22.34 -4.24 -12.44
N PHE A 132 21.88 -3.43 -11.48
CA PHE A 132 21.10 -2.22 -11.72
C PHE A 132 21.85 -1.01 -11.19
N PRO A 133 22.78 -0.42 -11.98
CA PRO A 133 23.60 0.71 -11.57
C PRO A 133 22.82 2.03 -11.64
N VAL A 134 21.66 2.06 -10.96
CA VAL A 134 20.80 3.24 -10.83
C VAL A 134 21.07 3.94 -9.51
N ASN A 135 20.85 5.24 -9.46
CA ASN A 135 20.88 5.97 -8.20
C ASN A 135 19.56 5.72 -7.46
N ALA A 136 19.55 4.68 -6.61
CA ALA A 136 18.37 4.24 -5.87
C ALA A 136 17.80 5.36 -4.98
N ASP A 137 18.65 6.17 -4.35
CA ASP A 137 18.22 7.28 -3.49
C ASP A 137 17.49 8.37 -4.29
N LYS A 138 17.99 8.73 -5.49
CA LYS A 138 17.29 9.68 -6.38
C LYS A 138 15.94 9.14 -6.86
N LEU A 139 15.87 7.85 -7.18
CA LEU A 139 14.62 7.21 -7.59
C LEU A 139 13.61 7.16 -6.44
N CYS A 140 14.07 6.88 -5.23
CA CYS A 140 13.27 6.94 -4.01
C CYS A 140 12.76 8.36 -3.72
N GLN A 141 13.61 9.38 -3.89
CA GLN A 141 13.18 10.78 -3.77
C GLN A 141 12.13 11.14 -4.82
N ALA A 142 12.32 10.71 -6.08
CA ALA A 142 11.35 10.94 -7.15
C ALA A 142 10.01 10.24 -6.85
N SER A 143 10.03 9.01 -6.34
CA SER A 143 8.82 8.27 -5.97
C SER A 143 8.06 9.00 -4.84
N CYS A 144 8.76 9.59 -3.86
CA CYS A 144 8.14 10.42 -2.83
C CYS A 144 7.34 11.60 -3.41
N VAL A 145 7.77 12.22 -4.51
CA VAL A 145 7.02 13.30 -5.16
C VAL A 145 5.68 12.80 -5.68
N PHE A 146 5.65 11.65 -6.37
CA PHE A 146 4.40 11.04 -6.83
C PHE A 146 3.47 10.67 -5.66
N TRP A 147 4.03 10.17 -4.57
CA TRP A 147 3.27 9.83 -3.37
C TRP A 147 2.66 11.08 -2.71
N VAL A 148 3.42 12.18 -2.61
CA VAL A 148 2.91 13.46 -2.09
C VAL A 148 1.80 14.00 -2.99
N LEU A 149 1.96 13.96 -4.31
CA LEU A 149 0.92 14.37 -5.25
C LEU A 149 -0.37 13.56 -5.06
N TRP A 150 -0.24 12.24 -4.87
CA TRP A 150 -1.39 11.37 -4.57
C TRP A 150 -2.15 11.84 -3.32
N ILE A 151 -1.45 12.22 -2.25
CA ILE A 151 -2.06 12.70 -1.00
C ILE A 151 -2.78 14.01 -1.19
N LEU A 152 -2.18 14.96 -1.91
CA LEU A 152 -2.82 16.25 -2.17
C LEU A 152 -4.15 16.05 -2.92
N ILE A 153 -4.17 15.14 -3.89
CA ILE A 153 -5.40 14.77 -4.60
C ILE A 153 -6.38 14.09 -3.65
N ASP A 154 -5.92 13.20 -2.76
CA ASP A 154 -6.79 12.50 -1.82
C ASP A 154 -7.44 13.43 -0.79
N ILE A 155 -6.69 14.42 -0.29
CA ILE A 155 -7.22 15.47 0.60
C ILE A 155 -8.30 16.27 -0.13
N TYR A 156 -8.05 16.66 -1.38
CA TYR A 156 -9.02 17.39 -2.18
C TYR A 156 -10.26 16.55 -2.48
N ALA A 157 -10.09 15.30 -2.90
CA ALA A 157 -11.18 14.35 -3.15
C ALA A 157 -12.02 14.11 -1.88
N THR A 158 -11.37 13.96 -0.73
CA THR A 158 -12.04 13.80 0.57
C THR A 158 -12.85 15.04 0.94
N ARG A 159 -12.31 16.24 0.72
CA ARG A 159 -13.07 17.49 0.90
C ARG A 159 -14.31 17.54 0.01
N LEU A 160 -14.22 17.04 -1.23
CA LEU A 160 -15.38 16.96 -2.13
C LEU A 160 -16.41 15.94 -1.67
N ARG A 161 -15.99 14.78 -1.15
CA ARG A 161 -16.88 13.74 -0.61
C ARG A 161 -17.63 14.15 0.65
N LEU A 162 -17.07 15.06 1.44
CA LEU A 162 -17.65 15.56 2.69
C LEU A 162 -18.60 16.76 2.50
N ARG A 163 -18.78 17.23 1.26
CA ARG A 163 -19.70 18.33 0.90
C ARG A 163 -20.93 17.77 0.22
#